data_AF-A0A3M1IQX7-F1
#
_entry.id   AF-A0A3M1IQX7-F1
#
_cell.length_a   1.000
_cell.length_b   1.000
_cell.length_c   1.000
_cell.angle_alpha   90.00
_cell.angle_beta   90.00
_cell.angle_gamma   90.00
#
_symmetry.space_group_name_H-M   'P 1'
#
loop_
_entity.id
_entity.type
_entity.pdbx_description
1 polymer ?
#
loop_
_entity_poly.entity_id
_entity_poly.type
_entity_poly.pdbx_seq_one_letter_code
_entity_poly.pdbx_strand_id
1 'polypeptide(L)'
;MNGWRLAWRGAVHYARSHFGTLLGAAAAATVLVGALVVGDSVRGTLRQLARERIGDVEAAVATGDRLFQANLDRRLQALLSVPGAARPGQIPVVSALALPAVAVAPDAQARANRVRLHGVTPAFWGLAPGDAGSPPLPPDGVVLNEALARQLRVGVGQEVLFRISKPAALSRDAPLTPTEDATVAWRLKVSAIVGPDQFGNFSLQAGQTAPFNAFVSLEELQKRVEAPGRANLLLVARPPEVTNAVYVAAAAGGNLTYADRVRMTLRRVFQLADAQFEWRLVPEAGALELRTPRVFLDEVVGEMVLGSVRSAGTNVAATQFRRVLAGLRPVGILTYFVNEIRHGDRATPYSMVTAAAPPLTPYDLREDEILLTDWLADDLGARPGDEVRLRYYVLGPDRRLVETNAAFRVRAILPMTAPQLDRQLMPDFPGMTEAANCRDWDTGLPIDVAAIRDKDEEYWDRYRGTPKALISLAAGRRLWA
;
A
#
# COMPACT_ATOMS: atom_id res chain seq x y z
N MET A 1 -75.74 -20.51 33.35
CA MET A 1 -75.02 -19.22 33.54
C MET A 1 -74.16 -18.97 32.31
N ASN A 2 -74.36 -17.84 31.64
CA ASN A 2 -73.64 -17.54 30.41
C ASN A 2 -72.27 -16.96 30.78
N GLY A 3 -71.17 -17.68 30.50
CA GLY A 3 -69.82 -17.32 30.99
C GLY A 3 -69.39 -15.89 30.64
N TRP A 4 -69.83 -15.39 29.48
CA TRP A 4 -69.62 -14.02 29.05
C TRP A 4 -70.26 -12.95 29.95
N ARG A 5 -71.45 -13.21 30.50
CA ARG A 5 -72.11 -12.28 31.42
C ARG A 5 -71.39 -12.21 32.77
N LEU A 6 -70.77 -13.31 33.21
CA LEU A 6 -69.97 -13.35 34.43
C LEU A 6 -68.64 -12.60 34.23
N ALA A 7 -67.95 -12.83 33.11
CA ALA A 7 -66.72 -12.14 32.76
C ALA A 7 -66.92 -10.61 32.66
N TRP A 8 -68.01 -10.17 32.02
CA TRP A 8 -68.34 -8.74 31.92
C TRP A 8 -68.66 -8.10 33.27
N ARG A 9 -69.50 -8.75 34.10
CA ARG A 9 -69.81 -8.25 35.45
C ARG A 9 -68.59 -8.25 36.36
N GLY A 10 -67.70 -9.23 36.24
CA GLY A 10 -66.42 -9.27 36.93
C GLY A 10 -65.49 -8.14 36.51
N ALA A 11 -65.39 -7.87 35.21
CA ALA A 11 -64.59 -6.76 34.68
C ALA A 11 -65.08 -5.39 35.19
N VAL A 12 -66.41 -5.20 35.28
CA VAL A 12 -67.01 -3.98 35.85
C VAL A 12 -66.79 -3.89 37.36
N HIS A 13 -66.92 -4.99 38.10
CA HIS A 13 -66.72 -5.00 39.56
C HIS A 13 -65.27 -4.69 39.96
N TYR A 14 -64.29 -5.20 39.21
CA TYR A 14 -62.86 -4.96 39.43
C TYR A 14 -62.26 -3.92 38.46
N ALA A 15 -63.08 -2.97 37.98
CA ALA A 15 -62.70 -2.04 36.91
C ALA A 15 -61.41 -1.26 37.19
N ARG A 16 -61.16 -0.83 38.44
CA ARG A 16 -59.94 -0.08 38.81
C ARG A 16 -58.67 -0.92 38.64
N SER A 17 -58.71 -2.19 39.02
CA SER A 17 -57.56 -3.10 38.88
C SER A 17 -57.32 -3.48 37.42
N HIS A 18 -58.38 -3.81 36.67
CA HIS A 18 -58.27 -4.09 35.23
C HIS A 18 -57.78 -2.88 34.43
N PHE A 19 -58.21 -1.66 34.81
CA PHE A 19 -57.72 -0.43 34.18
C PHE A 19 -56.22 -0.22 34.43
N GLY A 20 -55.71 -0.49 35.64
CA GLY A 20 -54.28 -0.48 35.93
C GLY A 20 -53.48 -1.47 35.10
N THR A 21 -53.97 -2.71 34.98
CA THR A 21 -53.35 -3.73 34.11
C THR A 21 -53.36 -3.32 32.64
N LEU A 22 -54.46 -2.73 32.17
CA LEU A 22 -54.59 -2.26 30.78
C LEU A 22 -53.64 -1.11 30.48
N LEU A 23 -53.49 -0.15 31.40
CA LEU A 23 -52.50 0.93 31.28
C LEU A 23 -51.06 0.39 31.28
N GLY A 24 -50.75 -0.57 32.16
CA GLY A 24 -49.44 -1.22 32.19
C GLY A 24 -49.13 -1.97 30.87
N ALA A 25 -50.10 -2.72 30.36
CA ALA A 25 -49.99 -3.41 29.07
C ALA A 25 -49.86 -2.42 27.89
N ALA A 26 -50.63 -1.33 27.91
CA ALA A 26 -50.54 -0.28 26.89
C ALA A 26 -49.16 0.40 26.92
N ALA A 27 -48.66 0.77 28.10
CA ALA A 27 -47.33 1.36 28.26
C ALA A 27 -46.23 0.41 27.77
N ALA A 28 -46.29 -0.87 28.14
CA ALA A 28 -45.34 -1.88 27.67
C ALA A 28 -45.39 -2.04 26.14
N ALA A 29 -46.59 -2.11 25.55
CA ALA A 29 -46.77 -2.17 24.11
C ALA A 29 -46.20 -0.93 23.40
N THR A 30 -46.47 0.28 23.92
CA THR A 30 -45.92 1.53 23.36
C THR A 30 -44.40 1.57 23.41
N VAL A 31 -43.78 1.12 24.51
CA VAL A 31 -42.31 1.03 24.64
C VAL A 31 -41.73 0.04 23.61
N LEU A 32 -42.35 -1.12 23.44
CA LEU A 32 -41.91 -2.13 22.48
C LEU A 32 -42.05 -1.64 21.02
N VAL A 33 -43.17 -1.03 20.67
CA VAL A 33 -43.38 -0.45 19.34
C VAL A 33 -42.40 0.69 19.08
N GLY A 34 -42.20 1.58 20.06
CA GLY A 34 -41.22 2.67 19.96
C GLY A 34 -39.80 2.17 19.70
N ALA A 35 -39.37 1.14 20.43
CA ALA A 35 -38.05 0.53 20.23
C ALA A 35 -37.90 -0.12 18.84
N LEU A 36 -38.95 -0.79 18.34
CA LEU A 36 -38.96 -1.38 17.00
C LEU A 36 -38.87 -0.32 15.89
N VAL A 37 -39.64 0.76 16.00
CA VAL A 37 -39.66 1.85 15.01
C VAL A 37 -38.32 2.59 14.97
N VAL A 38 -37.72 2.87 16.13
CA VAL A 38 -36.39 3.48 16.20
C VAL A 38 -35.33 2.54 15.60
N GLY A 39 -35.40 1.25 15.93
CA GLY A 39 -34.49 0.25 15.37
C GLY A 39 -34.57 0.15 13.85
N ASP A 40 -35.78 0.14 13.28
CA ASP A 40 -35.98 0.08 11.83
C ASP A 40 -35.52 1.38 11.13
N SER A 41 -35.78 2.53 11.74
CA SER A 41 -35.32 3.83 11.23
C SER A 41 -33.79 3.89 11.16
N VAL A 42 -33.10 3.52 12.24
CA VAL A 42 -31.63 3.51 12.28
C VAL A 42 -31.07 2.50 11.27
N ARG A 43 -31.67 1.31 11.16
CA ARG A 43 -31.27 0.30 10.16
C ARG A 43 -31.46 0.81 8.74
N GLY A 44 -32.57 1.49 8.46
CA GLY A 44 -32.83 2.16 7.19
C GLY A 44 -31.77 3.21 6.85
N THR A 45 -31.47 4.11 7.78
CA THR A 45 -30.45 5.15 7.61
C THR A 45 -29.06 4.56 7.38
N LEU A 46 -28.66 3.56 8.17
CA LEU A 46 -27.35 2.90 7.99
C LEU A 46 -27.26 2.17 6.65
N ARG A 47 -28.34 1.55 6.19
CA ARG A 47 -28.39 0.89 4.88
C ARG A 47 -28.30 1.89 3.73
N GLN A 48 -28.97 3.04 3.85
CA GLN A 48 -28.88 4.11 2.88
C GLN A 48 -27.47 4.70 2.83
N LEU A 49 -26.88 5.05 3.98
CA LEU A 49 -25.51 5.57 4.06
C LEU A 49 -24.49 4.56 3.50
N ALA A 50 -24.68 3.27 3.76
CA ALA A 50 -23.86 2.23 3.16
C ALA A 50 -23.99 2.24 1.63
N ARG A 51 -25.21 2.28 1.09
CA ARG A 51 -25.49 2.30 -0.35
C ARG A 51 -24.91 3.54 -1.05
N GLU A 52 -25.06 4.72 -0.48
CA GLU A 52 -24.46 5.96 -1.02
C GLU A 52 -22.93 5.91 -1.03
N ARG A 53 -22.34 5.19 -0.07
CA ARG A 53 -20.89 5.14 0.14
C ARG A 53 -20.19 4.06 -0.70
N ILE A 54 -20.81 2.90 -0.90
CA ILE A 54 -20.20 1.78 -1.63
C ILE A 54 -20.89 1.50 -2.97
N GLY A 55 -22.03 2.12 -3.25
CA GLY A 55 -22.78 1.92 -4.49
C GLY A 55 -23.07 0.44 -4.69
N ASP A 56 -22.75 -0.05 -5.89
CA ASP A 56 -22.88 -1.45 -6.26
C ASP A 56 -21.64 -2.29 -5.96
N VAL A 57 -20.64 -1.77 -5.25
CA VAL A 57 -19.42 -2.53 -4.90
C VAL A 57 -19.76 -3.64 -3.91
N GLU A 58 -19.42 -4.88 -4.29
CA GLU A 58 -19.60 -6.08 -3.47
C GLU A 58 -18.27 -6.58 -2.90
N ALA A 59 -17.17 -6.41 -3.64
CA ALA A 59 -15.83 -6.72 -3.18
C ALA A 59 -14.83 -5.63 -3.58
N ALA A 60 -13.83 -5.40 -2.72
CA ALA A 60 -12.78 -4.43 -2.97
C ALA A 60 -11.41 -4.96 -2.54
N VAL A 61 -10.36 -4.60 -3.27
CA VAL A 61 -8.96 -4.76 -2.87
C VAL A 61 -8.36 -3.37 -2.77
N ALA A 62 -8.00 -2.96 -1.56
CA ALA A 62 -7.33 -1.69 -1.31
C ALA A 62 -5.95 -1.97 -0.72
N THR A 63 -4.90 -1.67 -1.46
CA THR A 63 -3.51 -1.99 -1.10
C THR A 63 -2.78 -0.85 -0.39
N GLY A 64 -3.42 0.31 -0.25
CA GLY A 64 -2.84 1.47 0.43
C GLY A 64 -1.77 2.14 -0.41
N ASP A 65 -0.52 2.04 0.01
CA ASP A 65 0.64 2.61 -0.67
C ASP A 65 1.21 1.71 -1.78
N ARG A 66 1.01 0.39 -1.67
CA ARG A 66 1.45 -0.59 -2.69
C ARG A 66 0.61 -0.46 -3.95
N LEU A 67 1.27 -0.52 -5.10
CA LEU A 67 0.65 -0.40 -6.41
C LEU A 67 0.58 -1.75 -7.15
N PHE A 68 -0.57 -2.10 -7.70
CA PHE A 68 -0.72 -3.21 -8.65
C PHE A 68 -0.85 -2.69 -10.09
N GLN A 69 -0.80 -3.59 -11.08
CA GLN A 69 -0.99 -3.19 -12.49
C GLN A 69 -2.44 -2.81 -12.75
N ALA A 70 -2.70 -1.63 -13.31
CA ALA A 70 -4.05 -1.13 -13.55
C ALA A 70 -4.89 -2.05 -14.45
N ASN A 71 -4.27 -2.92 -15.26
CA ASN A 71 -4.96 -3.93 -16.09
C ASN A 71 -5.47 -5.16 -15.32
N LEU A 72 -5.26 -5.23 -13.99
CA LEU A 72 -5.73 -6.33 -13.14
C LEU A 72 -7.26 -6.45 -13.20
N ASP A 73 -7.96 -5.33 -13.37
CA ASP A 73 -9.39 -5.29 -13.62
C ASP A 73 -9.80 -6.12 -14.85
N ARG A 74 -9.16 -5.90 -16.00
CA ARG A 74 -9.43 -6.61 -17.26
C ARG A 74 -9.13 -8.11 -17.13
N ARG A 75 -8.02 -8.47 -16.47
CA ARG A 75 -7.67 -9.88 -16.23
C ARG A 75 -8.69 -10.56 -15.34
N LEU A 76 -9.12 -9.91 -14.26
CA LEU A 76 -10.13 -10.44 -13.35
C LEU A 76 -11.51 -10.52 -14.02
N GLN A 77 -11.91 -9.47 -14.75
CA GLN A 77 -13.15 -9.40 -15.52
C GLN A 77 -13.28 -10.56 -16.51
N ALA A 78 -12.21 -10.88 -17.22
CA ALA A 78 -12.20 -11.93 -18.23
C ALA A 78 -12.57 -13.31 -17.64
N LEU A 79 -12.16 -13.59 -16.40
CA LEU A 79 -12.47 -14.85 -15.72
C LEU A 79 -13.75 -14.82 -14.88
N LEU A 80 -14.24 -13.64 -14.50
CA LEU A 80 -15.53 -13.47 -13.83
C LEU A 80 -16.71 -13.42 -14.81
N SER A 81 -16.46 -13.24 -16.10
CA SER A 81 -17.51 -13.26 -17.12
C SER A 81 -17.91 -14.70 -17.41
N VAL A 82 -19.16 -15.08 -17.13
CA VAL A 82 -19.70 -16.42 -17.44
C VAL A 82 -20.28 -16.41 -18.85
N PRO A 83 -19.82 -17.31 -19.75
CA PRO A 83 -20.44 -17.48 -21.07
C PRO A 83 -21.93 -17.80 -20.92
N GLY A 84 -22.79 -16.98 -21.50
CA GLY A 84 -24.25 -17.17 -21.50
C GLY A 84 -25.03 -16.63 -20.30
N ALA A 85 -24.37 -16.19 -19.21
CA ALA A 85 -25.04 -15.65 -18.01
C ALA A 85 -24.74 -14.17 -17.74
N ALA A 86 -23.85 -13.55 -18.52
CA ALA A 86 -23.63 -12.11 -18.51
C ALA A 86 -23.42 -11.64 -19.96
N ARG A 87 -24.08 -10.55 -20.36
CA ARG A 87 -23.64 -9.81 -21.54
C ARG A 87 -22.24 -9.25 -21.25
N PRO A 88 -21.33 -9.17 -22.24
CA PRO A 88 -20.09 -8.39 -22.10
C PRO A 88 -20.42 -7.01 -21.52
N GLY A 89 -19.87 -6.68 -20.34
CA GLY A 89 -20.09 -5.39 -19.66
C GLY A 89 -21.01 -5.36 -18.41
N GLN A 90 -21.45 -6.50 -17.85
CA GLN A 90 -22.46 -6.50 -16.76
C GLN A 90 -21.96 -6.55 -15.31
N ILE A 91 -20.69 -6.82 -15.05
CA ILE A 91 -20.13 -6.73 -13.68
C ILE A 91 -18.91 -5.85 -13.76
N PRO A 92 -19.01 -4.53 -13.50
CA PRO A 92 -17.84 -3.68 -13.57
C PRO A 92 -16.79 -4.10 -12.53
N VAL A 93 -15.67 -4.64 -13.03
CA VAL A 93 -14.40 -4.64 -12.30
C VAL A 93 -13.66 -3.37 -12.69
N VAL A 94 -13.28 -2.55 -11.72
CA VAL A 94 -12.70 -1.23 -11.94
C VAL A 94 -11.42 -1.08 -11.14
N SER A 95 -10.31 -0.79 -11.84
CA SER A 95 -9.08 -0.30 -11.22
C SER A 95 -9.14 1.22 -11.06
N ALA A 96 -8.69 1.73 -9.91
CA ALA A 96 -8.55 3.14 -9.61
C ALA A 96 -7.26 3.39 -8.80
N LEU A 97 -6.80 4.64 -8.83
CA LEU A 97 -5.66 5.10 -8.05
C LEU A 97 -6.14 6.10 -6.99
N ALA A 98 -6.14 5.69 -5.73
CA ALA A 98 -6.63 6.48 -4.61
C ALA A 98 -5.46 7.00 -3.76
N LEU A 99 -5.20 8.30 -3.82
CA LEU A 99 -4.08 8.95 -3.13
C LEU A 99 -4.59 9.98 -2.09
N PRO A 100 -3.89 10.12 -0.97
CA PRO A 100 -4.17 11.21 -0.04
C PRO A 100 -3.72 12.54 -0.64
N ALA A 101 -4.52 13.58 -0.43
CA ALA A 101 -4.23 14.93 -0.88
C ALA A 101 -4.71 15.99 0.11
N VAL A 102 -4.14 17.18 0.00
CA VAL A 102 -4.63 18.41 0.59
C VAL A 102 -5.14 19.29 -0.53
N ALA A 103 -6.35 19.85 -0.40
CA ALA A 103 -6.89 20.81 -1.36
C ALA A 103 -6.92 22.22 -0.74
N VAL A 104 -6.57 23.22 -1.54
CA VAL A 104 -6.56 24.63 -1.18
C VAL A 104 -7.29 25.43 -2.25
N ALA A 105 -8.21 26.31 -1.83
CA ALA A 105 -8.91 27.21 -2.73
C ALA A 105 -7.96 28.28 -3.32
N PRO A 106 -8.29 28.92 -4.45
CA PRO A 106 -7.41 29.88 -5.14
C PRO A 106 -6.99 31.08 -4.28
N ASP A 107 -7.86 31.53 -3.40
CA ASP A 107 -7.64 32.66 -2.48
C ASP A 107 -6.89 32.26 -1.19
N ALA A 108 -6.52 30.98 -1.07
CA ALA A 108 -5.92 30.35 0.10
C ALA A 108 -6.72 30.49 1.42
N GLN A 109 -7.98 30.96 1.38
CA GLN A 109 -8.80 31.15 2.57
C GLN A 109 -9.51 29.86 3.01
N ALA A 110 -9.75 28.94 2.08
CA ALA A 110 -10.38 27.66 2.36
C ALA A 110 -9.43 26.49 2.05
N ARG A 111 -9.40 25.49 2.95
CA ARG A 111 -8.51 24.33 2.88
C ARG A 111 -9.21 23.07 3.36
N ALA A 112 -8.87 21.93 2.76
CA ALA A 112 -9.25 20.59 3.17
C ALA A 112 -8.01 19.69 3.27
N ASN A 113 -7.75 19.10 4.44
CA ASN A 113 -6.51 18.34 4.72
C ASN A 113 -6.58 16.83 4.44
N ARG A 114 -7.78 16.25 4.45
CA ARG A 114 -8.01 14.80 4.36
C ARG A 114 -8.76 14.46 3.08
N VAL A 115 -8.29 14.99 1.96
CA VAL A 115 -8.89 14.72 0.66
C VAL A 115 -8.40 13.37 0.16
N ARG A 116 -9.33 12.57 -0.36
CA ARG A 116 -9.02 11.38 -1.16
C ARG A 116 -9.16 11.76 -2.63
N LEU A 117 -8.04 11.81 -3.32
CA LEU A 117 -8.00 12.03 -4.76
C LEU A 117 -8.02 10.67 -5.46
N HIS A 118 -9.04 10.43 -6.27
CA HIS A 118 -9.22 9.19 -7.01
C HIS A 118 -8.98 9.44 -8.50
N GLY A 119 -7.96 8.81 -9.06
CA GLY A 119 -7.81 8.64 -10.50
C GLY A 119 -8.72 7.51 -10.97
N VAL A 120 -9.70 7.83 -11.82
CA VAL A 120 -10.75 6.91 -12.23
C VAL A 120 -10.90 6.86 -13.76
N THR A 121 -11.48 5.77 -14.25
CA THR A 121 -11.96 5.64 -15.62
C THR A 121 -13.48 5.85 -15.66
N PRO A 122 -14.11 6.07 -16.84
CA PRO A 122 -15.56 6.18 -16.94
C PRO A 122 -16.33 4.99 -16.33
N ALA A 123 -15.73 3.79 -16.30
CA ALA A 123 -16.32 2.59 -15.71
C ALA A 123 -16.57 2.71 -14.20
N PHE A 124 -15.82 3.57 -13.49
CA PHE A 124 -16.02 3.84 -12.06
C PHE A 124 -17.41 4.38 -11.76
N TRP A 125 -17.93 5.25 -12.62
CA TRP A 125 -19.26 5.85 -12.44
C TRP A 125 -20.40 4.85 -12.70
N GLY A 126 -20.10 3.72 -13.34
CA GLY A 126 -21.04 2.59 -13.46
C GLY A 126 -21.26 1.83 -12.15
N LEU A 127 -20.52 2.17 -11.07
CA LEU A 127 -20.73 1.65 -9.71
C LEU A 127 -21.68 2.54 -8.88
N ALA A 128 -22.13 3.66 -9.45
CA ALA A 128 -22.99 4.60 -8.76
C ALA A 128 -24.33 3.96 -8.38
N PRO A 129 -24.89 4.31 -7.21
CA PRO A 129 -26.19 3.79 -6.80
C PRO A 129 -27.37 4.29 -7.65
N GLY A 130 -27.18 5.34 -8.44
CA GLY A 130 -28.15 5.88 -9.40
C GLY A 130 -27.59 6.07 -10.82
N ASP A 131 -28.47 6.29 -11.79
CA ASP A 131 -28.17 6.27 -13.23
C ASP A 131 -27.70 7.63 -13.81
N ALA A 132 -27.06 8.47 -13.00
CA ALA A 132 -26.73 9.85 -13.39
C ALA A 132 -25.63 9.99 -14.47
N GLY A 133 -25.09 8.86 -14.96
CA GLY A 133 -24.04 8.82 -15.97
C GLY A 133 -22.66 9.26 -15.47
N SER A 134 -21.67 9.24 -16.37
CA SER A 134 -20.31 9.70 -16.07
C SER A 134 -20.22 11.22 -16.20
N PRO A 135 -19.78 11.95 -15.16
CA PRO A 135 -19.45 13.37 -15.29
C PRO A 135 -18.27 13.58 -16.25
N PRO A 136 -18.13 14.79 -16.84
CA PRO A 136 -17.00 15.12 -17.69
C PRO A 136 -15.70 15.19 -16.88
N LEU A 137 -14.70 14.42 -17.30
CA LEU A 137 -13.37 14.36 -16.70
C LEU A 137 -12.31 14.70 -17.76
N PRO A 138 -12.17 16.00 -18.12
CA PRO A 138 -11.11 16.42 -19.03
C PRO A 138 -9.73 16.28 -18.34
N PRO A 139 -8.61 16.28 -19.10
CA PRO A 139 -7.27 16.06 -18.54
C PRO A 139 -6.87 17.04 -17.42
N ASP A 140 -7.31 18.29 -17.51
CA ASP A 140 -7.07 19.39 -16.57
C ASP A 140 -8.26 19.62 -15.60
N GLY A 141 -9.24 18.73 -15.63
CA GLY A 141 -10.46 18.80 -14.83
C GLY A 141 -10.43 17.98 -13.55
N VAL A 142 -11.17 18.45 -12.56
CA VAL A 142 -11.48 17.70 -11.33
C VAL A 142 -12.98 17.69 -11.08
N VAL A 143 -13.51 16.54 -10.73
CA VAL A 143 -14.87 16.40 -10.20
C VAL A 143 -14.78 16.37 -8.68
N LEU A 144 -15.51 17.23 -7.99
CA LEU A 144 -15.53 17.26 -6.51
C LEU A 144 -16.83 16.64 -6.01
N ASN A 145 -16.81 16.01 -4.85
CA ASN A 145 -18.07 15.76 -4.17
C ASN A 145 -18.59 17.02 -3.46
N GLU A 146 -19.89 17.07 -3.18
CA GLU A 146 -20.54 18.22 -2.53
C GLU A 146 -19.89 18.61 -1.20
N ALA A 147 -19.38 17.65 -0.43
CA ALA A 147 -18.73 17.91 0.85
C ALA A 147 -17.42 18.70 0.67
N LEU A 148 -16.58 18.30 -0.29
CA LEU A 148 -15.33 18.99 -0.58
C LEU A 148 -15.58 20.36 -1.22
N ALA A 149 -16.53 20.45 -2.16
CA ALA A 149 -16.89 21.72 -2.79
C ALA A 149 -17.36 22.76 -1.76
N ARG A 150 -18.22 22.35 -0.80
CA ARG A 150 -18.66 23.21 0.31
C ARG A 150 -17.52 23.62 1.24
N GLN A 151 -16.64 22.68 1.61
CA GLN A 151 -15.49 22.95 2.47
C GLN A 151 -14.53 23.98 1.84
N LEU A 152 -14.33 23.91 0.52
CA LEU A 152 -13.48 24.82 -0.23
C LEU A 152 -14.21 26.10 -0.68
N ARG A 153 -15.54 26.13 -0.58
CA ARG A 153 -16.41 27.22 -1.08
C ARG A 153 -16.21 27.47 -2.58
N VAL A 154 -16.05 26.39 -3.35
CA VAL A 154 -15.83 26.46 -4.80
C VAL A 154 -16.98 25.86 -5.61
N GLY A 155 -17.20 26.41 -6.80
CA GLY A 155 -18.17 25.96 -7.80
C GLY A 155 -17.52 25.43 -9.07
N VAL A 156 -18.35 24.92 -10.00
CA VAL A 156 -17.92 24.51 -11.34
C VAL A 156 -17.27 25.68 -12.07
N GLY A 157 -16.15 25.40 -12.74
CA GLY A 157 -15.36 26.36 -13.50
C GLY A 157 -14.23 27.04 -12.72
N GLN A 158 -14.22 26.95 -11.39
CA GLN A 158 -13.15 27.51 -10.55
C GLN A 158 -11.97 26.54 -10.44
N GLU A 159 -10.81 27.06 -10.04
CA GLU A 159 -9.60 26.26 -9.85
C GLU A 159 -9.44 25.81 -8.39
N VAL A 160 -8.75 24.69 -8.18
CA VAL A 160 -8.35 24.20 -6.86
C VAL A 160 -6.92 23.69 -6.95
N LEU A 161 -6.09 24.05 -5.97
CA LEU A 161 -4.73 23.53 -5.85
C LEU A 161 -4.73 22.28 -4.96
N PHE A 162 -4.37 21.14 -5.53
CA PHE A 162 -4.12 19.90 -4.80
C PHE A 162 -2.64 19.74 -4.50
N ARG A 163 -2.28 19.33 -3.28
CA ARG A 163 -0.99 18.77 -2.93
C ARG A 163 -1.17 17.28 -2.68
N ILE A 164 -0.69 16.46 -3.60
CA ILE A 164 -0.98 15.03 -3.69
C ILE A 164 0.23 14.28 -3.18
N SER A 165 0.07 13.33 -2.26
CA SER A 165 1.20 12.48 -1.89
C SER A 165 1.50 11.47 -3.00
N LYS A 166 2.76 11.41 -3.46
CA LYS A 166 3.21 10.35 -4.38
C LYS A 166 3.12 8.98 -3.67
N PRO A 167 2.84 7.88 -4.39
CA PRO A 167 3.11 6.53 -3.91
C PRO A 167 4.61 6.42 -3.57
N ALA A 168 4.96 6.01 -2.36
CA ALA A 168 6.35 6.03 -1.91
C ALA A 168 7.07 4.71 -2.24
N ALA A 169 8.28 4.79 -2.79
CA ALA A 169 9.18 3.64 -2.95
C ALA A 169 9.58 3.05 -1.57
N LEU A 170 9.65 3.91 -0.57
CA LEU A 170 9.81 3.54 0.84
C LEU A 170 8.44 3.38 1.49
N SER A 171 8.26 2.35 2.32
CA SER A 171 7.10 2.32 3.21
C SER A 171 7.12 3.58 4.09
N ARG A 172 5.96 4.15 4.42
CA ARG A 172 5.89 5.29 5.36
C ARG A 172 6.37 4.94 6.77
N ASP A 173 6.51 3.65 7.05
CA ASP A 173 7.08 3.11 8.28
C ASP A 173 8.57 2.78 8.17
N ALA A 174 9.19 3.01 6.99
CA ALA A 174 10.60 2.77 6.77
C ALA A 174 11.47 3.89 7.40
N PRO A 175 12.61 3.53 8.03
CA PRO A 175 13.56 4.43 8.71
C PRO A 175 14.05 5.66 7.92
N LEU A 176 13.97 5.67 6.59
CA LEU A 176 14.72 6.60 5.72
C LEU A 176 13.84 7.36 4.71
N THR A 177 12.56 7.62 5.00
CA THR A 177 11.67 8.27 4.02
C THR A 177 11.99 9.77 3.85
N PRO A 178 12.50 10.24 2.69
CA PRO A 178 12.67 11.67 2.43
C PRO A 178 11.31 12.35 2.48
N THR A 179 11.19 13.44 3.23
CA THR A 179 9.92 14.16 3.38
C THR A 179 9.75 15.27 2.35
N GLU A 180 10.85 15.77 1.78
CA GLU A 180 10.86 17.02 1.01
C GLU A 180 10.25 16.88 -0.40
N ASP A 181 10.30 15.69 -1.01
CA ASP A 181 9.74 15.40 -2.35
C ASP A 181 8.52 14.46 -2.36
N ALA A 182 7.88 14.24 -1.21
CA ALA A 182 6.79 13.29 -1.06
C ALA A 182 5.46 13.76 -1.71
N THR A 183 5.37 14.99 -2.20
CA THR A 183 4.12 15.55 -2.72
C THR A 183 4.27 16.32 -4.04
N VAL A 184 3.24 16.24 -4.88
CA VAL A 184 3.14 17.01 -6.13
C VAL A 184 1.99 18.00 -6.05
N ALA A 185 2.27 19.26 -6.40
CA ALA A 185 1.25 20.30 -6.51
C ALA A 185 0.53 20.23 -7.88
N TRP A 186 -0.79 20.20 -7.92
CA TRP A 186 -1.57 20.14 -9.16
C TRP A 186 -2.77 21.08 -9.08
N ARG A 187 -2.78 22.11 -9.94
CA ARG A 187 -3.92 23.01 -10.08
C ARG A 187 -4.88 22.43 -11.12
N LEU A 188 -6.14 22.28 -10.73
CA LEU A 188 -7.19 21.64 -11.52
C LEU A 188 -8.44 22.50 -11.55
N LYS A 189 -9.15 22.51 -12.68
CA LYS A 189 -10.42 23.21 -12.83
C LYS A 189 -11.59 22.31 -12.46
N VAL A 190 -12.51 22.78 -11.62
CA VAL A 190 -13.70 22.01 -11.23
C VAL A 190 -14.59 21.82 -12.45
N SER A 191 -14.69 20.60 -12.97
CA SER A 191 -15.51 20.27 -14.14
C SER A 191 -16.95 19.91 -13.76
N ALA A 192 -17.14 19.30 -12.60
CA ALA A 192 -18.45 18.97 -12.05
C ALA A 192 -18.41 18.84 -10.52
N ILE A 193 -19.59 18.94 -9.90
CA ILE A 193 -19.80 18.60 -8.49
C ILE A 193 -20.82 17.46 -8.44
N VAL A 194 -20.50 16.38 -7.74
CA VAL A 194 -21.31 15.16 -7.68
C VAL A 194 -21.86 14.89 -6.28
N GLY A 195 -23.13 14.48 -6.24
CA GLY A 195 -23.82 14.11 -5.02
C GLY A 195 -23.63 12.64 -4.62
N PRO A 196 -24.28 12.20 -3.52
CA PRO A 196 -24.22 10.82 -3.03
C PRO A 196 -24.72 9.80 -4.06
N ASP A 197 -25.83 10.09 -4.74
CA ASP A 197 -26.45 9.18 -5.73
C ASP A 197 -25.57 8.95 -6.96
N GLN A 198 -24.65 9.89 -7.22
CA GLN A 198 -23.70 9.85 -8.33
C GLN A 198 -22.34 9.26 -7.92
N PHE A 199 -22.28 8.58 -6.77
CA PHE A 199 -21.05 7.99 -6.20
C PHE A 199 -20.01 9.00 -5.69
N GLY A 200 -20.40 10.28 -5.50
CA GLY A 200 -19.51 11.31 -4.96
C GLY A 200 -18.99 11.01 -3.55
N ASN A 201 -19.78 10.31 -2.75
CA ASN A 201 -19.44 9.94 -1.37
C ASN A 201 -18.73 8.58 -1.25
N PHE A 202 -18.16 8.07 -2.34
CA PHE A 202 -17.43 6.80 -2.34
C PHE A 202 -16.42 6.70 -1.17
N SER A 203 -16.52 5.65 -0.36
CA SER A 203 -15.53 5.35 0.68
C SER A 203 -15.61 3.90 1.13
N LEU A 204 -14.48 3.22 1.32
CA LEU A 204 -14.48 1.88 1.94
C LEU A 204 -14.51 1.94 3.47
N GLN A 205 -14.27 3.10 4.08
CA GLN A 205 -14.28 3.30 5.53
C GLN A 205 -15.70 3.47 6.06
N ALA A 206 -16.06 2.70 7.09
CA ALA A 206 -17.34 2.86 7.78
C ALA A 206 -17.34 4.18 8.56
N GLY A 207 -17.91 5.23 7.96
CA GLY A 207 -18.06 6.55 8.57
C GLY A 207 -19.44 7.12 8.24
N GLN A 208 -19.96 7.94 9.16
CA GLN A 208 -21.26 8.63 8.99
C GLN A 208 -21.11 10.03 8.40
N THR A 209 -19.89 10.57 8.35
CA THR A 209 -19.58 11.87 7.72
C THR A 209 -19.17 11.67 6.27
N ALA A 210 -19.69 12.51 5.38
CA ALA A 210 -19.29 12.51 3.97
C ALA A 210 -17.76 12.73 3.85
N PRO A 211 -17.04 11.84 3.14
CA PRO A 211 -15.61 12.02 2.91
C PRO A 211 -15.36 13.24 2.01
N PHE A 212 -14.15 13.78 2.04
CA PHE A 212 -13.72 14.75 1.04
C PHE A 212 -13.10 14.01 -0.14
N ASN A 213 -13.86 13.90 -1.23
CA ASN A 213 -13.43 13.19 -2.44
C ASN A 213 -13.25 14.17 -3.60
N ALA A 214 -12.19 13.93 -4.36
CA ALA A 214 -11.95 14.53 -5.66
C ALA A 214 -11.66 13.41 -6.66
N PHE A 215 -12.12 13.57 -7.91
CA PHE A 215 -11.97 12.58 -8.96
C PHE A 215 -11.34 13.23 -10.19
N VAL A 216 -10.36 12.56 -10.77
CA VAL A 216 -9.61 12.99 -11.96
C VAL A 216 -9.44 11.81 -12.91
N SER A 217 -8.98 12.06 -14.14
CA SER A 217 -8.59 10.97 -15.04
C SER A 217 -7.51 10.09 -14.39
N LEU A 218 -7.71 8.77 -14.43
CA LEU A 218 -6.72 7.80 -13.98
C LEU A 218 -5.37 7.99 -14.70
N GLU A 219 -5.41 8.18 -16.01
CA GLU A 219 -4.22 8.35 -16.84
C GLU A 219 -3.41 9.59 -16.44
N GLU A 220 -4.09 10.73 -16.24
CA GLU A 220 -3.41 11.97 -15.87
C GLU A 220 -2.86 11.93 -14.44
N LEU A 221 -3.59 11.32 -13.50
CA LEU A 221 -3.06 11.13 -12.15
C LEU A 221 -1.83 10.23 -12.16
N GLN A 222 -1.87 9.13 -12.91
CA GLN A 222 -0.73 8.22 -13.07
C GLN A 222 0.50 8.93 -13.64
N LYS A 223 0.34 9.74 -14.70
CA LYS A 223 1.44 10.56 -15.26
C LYS A 223 1.97 11.54 -14.21
N ARG A 224 1.08 12.23 -13.49
CA ARG A 224 1.45 13.27 -12.52
C ARG A 224 2.25 12.74 -11.33
N VAL A 225 2.01 11.51 -10.92
CA VAL A 225 2.72 10.85 -9.81
C VAL A 225 3.75 9.82 -10.28
N GLU A 226 4.11 9.83 -11.57
CA GLU A 226 5.13 8.95 -12.18
C GLU A 226 4.84 7.45 -11.98
N ALA A 227 3.56 7.06 -11.97
CA ALA A 227 3.10 5.69 -11.79
C ALA A 227 2.25 5.19 -12.98
N PRO A 228 2.78 5.20 -14.23
CA PRO A 228 2.02 4.83 -15.42
C PRO A 228 1.49 3.40 -15.34
N GLY A 229 0.21 3.21 -15.66
CA GLY A 229 -0.41 1.88 -15.67
C GLY A 229 -0.50 1.23 -14.28
N ARG A 230 -0.44 2.00 -13.19
CA ARG A 230 -0.53 1.51 -11.81
C ARG A 230 -1.82 1.94 -11.10
N ALA A 231 -2.30 1.12 -10.19
CA ALA A 231 -3.49 1.35 -9.38
C ALA A 231 -3.29 0.76 -7.97
N ASN A 232 -4.10 1.17 -6.99
CA ASN A 232 -4.05 0.63 -5.62
C ASN A 232 -5.45 0.32 -5.05
N LEU A 233 -6.48 0.46 -5.89
CA LEU A 233 -7.86 0.21 -5.56
C LEU A 233 -8.51 -0.58 -6.68
N LEU A 234 -8.96 -1.79 -6.39
CA LEU A 234 -9.75 -2.64 -7.29
C LEU A 234 -11.15 -2.76 -6.71
N LEU A 235 -12.17 -2.41 -7.48
CA LEU A 235 -13.57 -2.51 -7.09
C LEU A 235 -14.25 -3.54 -7.97
N VAL A 236 -15.08 -4.39 -7.36
CA VAL A 236 -15.86 -5.41 -8.06
C VAL A 236 -17.32 -5.20 -7.72
N ALA A 237 -18.12 -4.92 -8.74
CA ALA A 237 -19.55 -4.74 -8.58
C ALA A 237 -20.28 -6.03 -8.17
N ARG A 238 -21.47 -5.87 -7.61
CA ARG A 238 -22.39 -6.96 -7.34
C ARG A 238 -22.81 -7.63 -8.66
N PRO A 239 -22.82 -8.98 -8.72
CA PRO A 239 -23.34 -9.66 -9.89
C PRO A 239 -24.86 -9.48 -10.00
N PRO A 240 -25.44 -9.50 -11.21
CA PRO A 240 -26.88 -9.63 -11.39
C PRO A 240 -27.43 -10.84 -10.62
N GLU A 241 -28.68 -10.75 -10.13
CA GLU A 241 -29.29 -11.80 -9.29
C GLU A 241 -29.27 -13.19 -9.92
N VAL A 242 -29.51 -13.28 -11.23
CA VAL A 242 -29.45 -14.53 -12.01
C VAL A 242 -28.05 -15.14 -11.99
N THR A 243 -27.01 -14.31 -12.17
CA THR A 243 -25.62 -14.76 -12.11
C THR A 243 -25.24 -15.19 -10.69
N ASN A 244 -25.73 -14.49 -9.67
CA ASN A 244 -25.53 -14.88 -8.27
C ASN A 244 -26.16 -16.25 -7.97
N ALA A 245 -27.38 -16.51 -8.45
CA ALA A 245 -28.05 -17.80 -8.30
C ALA A 245 -27.29 -18.94 -8.99
N VAL A 246 -26.76 -18.71 -10.21
CA VAL A 246 -25.90 -19.69 -10.91
C VAL A 246 -24.60 -19.95 -10.14
N TYR A 247 -24.00 -18.91 -9.54
CA TYR A 247 -22.78 -19.07 -8.74
C TYR A 247 -23.00 -19.84 -7.45
N VAL A 248 -24.14 -19.62 -6.78
CA VAL A 248 -24.56 -20.37 -5.59
C VAL A 248 -24.90 -21.82 -5.96
N ALA A 249 -25.56 -22.06 -7.09
CA ALA A 249 -25.89 -23.40 -7.56
C ALA A 249 -24.67 -24.21 -8.02
N ALA A 250 -23.70 -23.59 -8.71
CA ALA A 250 -22.45 -24.23 -9.14
C ALA A 250 -21.50 -24.56 -7.98
N ALA A 251 -21.75 -24.01 -6.79
CA ALA A 251 -21.02 -24.35 -5.57
C ALA A 251 -21.57 -25.59 -4.86
N ALA A 252 -22.44 -26.40 -5.51
CA ALA A 252 -23.02 -27.63 -4.96
C ALA A 252 -21.95 -28.53 -4.31
N GLY A 253 -21.80 -28.39 -2.99
CA GLY A 253 -20.73 -28.95 -2.16
C GLY A 253 -20.26 -28.00 -1.03
N GLY A 254 -20.45 -26.68 -1.13
CA GLY A 254 -20.11 -25.72 -0.07
C GLY A 254 -20.72 -24.33 -0.24
N ASN A 255 -20.95 -23.62 0.86
CA ASN A 255 -21.45 -22.23 0.90
C ASN A 255 -20.37 -21.23 0.43
N LEU A 256 -20.02 -21.23 -0.87
CA LEU A 256 -19.09 -20.23 -1.42
C LEU A 256 -19.82 -18.93 -1.75
N THR A 257 -19.37 -17.82 -1.16
CA THR A 257 -19.92 -16.49 -1.45
C THR A 257 -19.37 -15.93 -2.77
N TYR A 258 -19.99 -14.89 -3.33
CA TYR A 258 -19.44 -14.18 -4.49
C TYR A 258 -18.04 -13.60 -4.18
N ALA A 259 -17.82 -13.10 -2.97
CA ALA A 259 -16.51 -12.65 -2.51
C ALA A 259 -15.45 -13.77 -2.51
N ASP A 260 -15.83 -15.00 -2.15
CA ASP A 260 -14.93 -16.16 -2.22
C ASP A 260 -14.55 -16.48 -3.67
N ARG A 261 -15.50 -16.39 -4.60
CA ARG A 261 -15.22 -16.53 -6.03
C ARG A 261 -14.28 -15.46 -6.54
N VAL A 262 -14.53 -14.19 -6.21
CA VAL A 262 -13.63 -13.08 -6.55
C VAL A 262 -12.23 -13.35 -6.02
N ARG A 263 -12.10 -13.78 -4.77
CA ARG A 263 -10.81 -14.14 -4.15
C ARG A 263 -10.11 -15.29 -4.87
N MET A 264 -10.84 -16.36 -5.20
CA MET A 264 -10.29 -17.52 -5.92
C MET A 264 -9.84 -17.14 -7.34
N THR A 265 -10.62 -16.34 -8.05
CA THR A 265 -10.29 -15.87 -9.39
C THR A 265 -9.11 -14.91 -9.35
N LEU A 266 -9.09 -13.98 -8.38
CA LEU A 266 -7.97 -13.07 -8.16
C LEU A 266 -6.67 -13.85 -7.98
N ARG A 267 -6.65 -14.90 -7.15
CA ARG A 267 -5.48 -15.77 -6.96
C ARG A 267 -4.96 -16.43 -8.24
N ARG A 268 -5.82 -16.65 -9.24
CA ARG A 268 -5.43 -17.25 -10.53
C ARG A 268 -4.83 -16.23 -11.49
N VAL A 269 -5.30 -14.98 -11.44
CA VAL A 269 -4.85 -13.93 -12.35
C VAL A 269 -3.72 -13.08 -11.78
N PHE A 270 -3.55 -13.07 -10.46
CA PHE A 270 -2.57 -12.23 -9.77
C PHE A 270 -1.15 -12.63 -10.16
N GLN A 271 -0.35 -11.63 -10.52
CA GLN A 271 1.04 -11.79 -10.95
C GLN A 271 1.99 -11.13 -9.93
N LEU A 272 3.26 -11.48 -9.94
CA LEU A 272 4.27 -10.86 -9.07
C LEU A 272 4.33 -9.34 -9.24
N ALA A 273 4.20 -8.85 -10.48
CA ALA A 273 4.17 -7.42 -10.77
C ALA A 273 2.97 -6.68 -10.15
N ASP A 274 1.89 -7.38 -9.79
CA ASP A 274 0.75 -6.81 -9.03
C ASP A 274 1.07 -6.61 -7.55
N ALA A 275 2.08 -7.31 -7.05
CA ALA A 275 2.65 -7.08 -5.74
C ALA A 275 3.94 -6.25 -5.79
N GLN A 276 4.27 -5.60 -6.91
CA GLN A 276 5.55 -4.89 -7.12
C GLN A 276 6.77 -5.79 -6.85
N PHE A 277 6.71 -7.04 -7.32
CA PHE A 277 7.84 -7.95 -7.33
C PHE A 277 8.17 -8.37 -8.75
N GLU A 278 9.45 -8.60 -9.00
CA GLU A 278 9.95 -9.15 -10.25
C GLU A 278 11.06 -10.17 -9.99
N TRP A 279 11.17 -11.13 -10.91
CA TRP A 279 12.30 -12.06 -10.95
C TRP A 279 13.32 -11.54 -11.93
N ARG A 280 14.57 -11.55 -11.51
CA ARG A 280 15.71 -11.16 -12.34
C ARG A 280 16.75 -12.27 -12.32
N LEU A 281 17.25 -12.63 -13.50
CA LEU A 281 18.43 -13.49 -13.59
C LEU A 281 19.68 -12.62 -13.39
N VAL A 282 20.60 -13.07 -12.54
CA VAL A 282 21.91 -12.47 -12.30
C VAL A 282 22.97 -13.47 -12.75
N PRO A 283 23.33 -13.48 -14.06
CA PRO A 283 24.22 -14.48 -14.63
C PRO A 283 25.60 -14.52 -13.96
N GLU A 284 26.14 -13.37 -13.58
CA GLU A 284 27.47 -13.21 -12.98
C GLU A 284 27.57 -13.93 -11.61
N ALA A 285 26.47 -13.92 -10.86
CA ALA A 285 26.34 -14.62 -9.58
C ALA A 285 25.72 -16.02 -9.74
N GLY A 286 25.32 -16.42 -10.96
CA GLY A 286 24.55 -17.64 -11.20
C GLY A 286 23.25 -17.71 -10.41
N ALA A 287 22.62 -16.56 -10.14
CA ALA A 287 21.53 -16.44 -9.17
C ALA A 287 20.22 -15.96 -9.82
N LEU A 288 19.10 -16.24 -9.14
CA LEU A 288 17.79 -15.69 -9.44
C LEU A 288 17.41 -14.74 -8.29
N GLU A 289 17.29 -13.46 -8.59
CA GLU A 289 16.97 -12.40 -7.64
C GLU A 289 15.46 -12.11 -7.64
N LEU A 290 14.86 -12.10 -6.44
CA LEU A 290 13.53 -11.52 -6.21
C LEU A 290 13.69 -10.05 -5.83
N ARG A 291 13.36 -9.14 -6.74
CA ARG A 291 13.51 -7.70 -6.54
C ARG A 291 12.16 -7.02 -6.38
N THR A 292 12.18 -5.87 -5.72
CA THR A 292 11.06 -4.94 -5.69
C THR A 292 11.58 -3.55 -6.09
N PRO A 293 10.79 -2.73 -6.81
CA PRO A 293 11.12 -1.31 -7.01
C PRO A 293 10.91 -0.49 -5.73
N ARG A 294 10.44 -1.13 -4.64
CA ARG A 294 10.49 -0.55 -3.30
C ARG A 294 11.89 -0.73 -2.73
N VAL A 295 12.32 0.12 -1.82
CA VAL A 295 13.68 -0.01 -1.24
C VAL A 295 13.83 -1.28 -0.39
N PHE A 296 12.74 -1.75 0.23
CA PHE A 296 12.72 -2.93 1.08
C PHE A 296 11.65 -3.94 0.65
N LEU A 297 11.97 -5.22 0.77
CA LEU A 297 11.00 -6.32 0.73
C LEU A 297 10.22 -6.34 2.06
N ASP A 298 8.92 -6.62 1.98
CA ASP A 298 8.11 -6.82 3.19
C ASP A 298 8.64 -8.05 3.96
N GLU A 299 8.71 -7.96 5.29
CA GLU A 299 9.22 -9.02 6.16
C GLU A 299 8.54 -10.37 5.86
N VAL A 300 7.22 -10.38 5.73
CA VAL A 300 6.43 -11.58 5.40
C VAL A 300 6.90 -12.26 4.10
N VAL A 301 7.32 -11.50 3.10
CA VAL A 301 7.84 -12.05 1.84
C VAL A 301 9.23 -12.63 2.06
N GLY A 302 10.09 -11.91 2.78
CA GLY A 302 11.42 -12.40 3.17
C GLY A 302 11.36 -13.70 3.97
N GLU A 303 10.48 -13.79 4.96
CA GLU A 303 10.29 -15.00 5.77
C GLU A 303 9.77 -16.18 4.97
N MET A 304 8.84 -15.93 4.04
CA MET A 304 8.26 -16.95 3.17
C MET A 304 9.30 -17.52 2.20
N VAL A 305 10.13 -16.66 1.62
CA VAL A 305 11.19 -17.04 0.67
C VAL A 305 12.33 -17.75 1.39
N LEU A 306 12.80 -17.22 2.54
CA LEU A 306 13.88 -17.81 3.35
C LEU A 306 13.44 -19.06 4.11
N GLY A 307 12.14 -19.37 4.15
CA GLY A 307 11.61 -20.57 4.77
C GLY A 307 11.53 -20.53 6.29
N SER A 308 11.62 -19.36 6.92
CA SER A 308 11.51 -19.17 8.37
C SER A 308 10.07 -19.29 8.89
N VAL A 309 9.06 -19.20 8.02
CA VAL A 309 7.67 -19.50 8.38
C VAL A 309 7.54 -20.99 8.71
N ARG A 310 7.51 -21.31 10.01
CA ARG A 310 7.33 -22.67 10.55
C ARG A 310 5.88 -23.16 10.56
N SER A 311 4.91 -22.33 10.18
CA SER A 311 3.50 -22.64 10.44
C SER A 311 2.68 -22.90 9.18
N ALA A 312 2.08 -24.09 9.19
CA ALA A 312 0.98 -24.56 8.35
C ALA A 312 -0.32 -23.75 8.57
N GLY A 313 -0.26 -22.42 8.46
CA GLY A 313 -1.40 -21.52 8.62
C GLY A 313 -1.99 -21.11 7.27
N THR A 314 -3.05 -21.80 6.85
CA THR A 314 -4.08 -21.41 5.84
C THR A 314 -3.67 -20.94 4.42
N ASN A 315 -2.40 -20.65 4.15
CA ASN A 315 -1.92 -20.18 2.86
C ASN A 315 -1.25 -21.32 2.09
N VAL A 316 -2.05 -22.05 1.30
CA VAL A 316 -1.61 -23.07 0.32
C VAL A 316 -0.47 -22.55 -0.58
N ALA A 317 -0.37 -21.24 -0.76
CA ALA A 317 0.69 -20.55 -1.48
C ALA A 317 2.09 -20.88 -0.95
N ALA A 318 2.32 -21.00 0.37
CA ALA A 318 3.64 -21.29 0.94
C ALA A 318 4.20 -22.64 0.46
N THR A 319 3.34 -23.66 0.43
CA THR A 319 3.67 -25.01 -0.01
C THR A 319 3.92 -25.09 -1.52
N GLN A 320 3.14 -24.34 -2.31
CA GLN A 320 3.35 -24.24 -3.77
C GLN A 320 4.64 -23.48 -4.10
N PHE A 321 4.93 -22.39 -3.38
CA PHE A 321 6.14 -21.58 -3.57
C PHE A 321 7.41 -22.40 -3.34
N ARG A 322 7.46 -23.23 -2.29
CA ARG A 322 8.58 -24.15 -2.02
C ARG A 322 8.79 -25.22 -3.09
N ARG A 323 7.72 -25.66 -3.77
CA ARG A 323 7.84 -26.64 -4.88
C ARG A 323 8.46 -26.01 -6.13
N VAL A 324 8.12 -24.76 -6.44
CA VAL A 324 8.66 -24.03 -7.60
C VAL A 324 10.14 -23.69 -7.40
N LEU A 325 10.55 -23.38 -6.17
CA LEU A 325 11.94 -23.08 -5.82
C LEU A 325 12.74 -24.32 -5.36
N ALA A 326 12.20 -25.54 -5.56
CA ALA A 326 12.88 -26.77 -5.14
C ALA A 326 14.25 -26.89 -5.84
N GLY A 327 15.33 -26.94 -5.06
CA GLY A 327 16.70 -26.96 -5.55
C GLY A 327 17.43 -25.60 -5.48
N LEU A 328 16.72 -24.50 -5.24
CA LEU A 328 17.32 -23.19 -4.98
C LEU A 328 17.56 -22.99 -3.48
N ARG A 329 18.70 -22.37 -3.13
CA ARG A 329 19.00 -21.94 -1.76
C ARG A 329 18.72 -20.44 -1.66
N PRO A 330 17.66 -20.00 -0.97
CA PRO A 330 17.35 -18.59 -0.85
C PRO A 330 18.38 -17.92 0.07
N VAL A 331 18.86 -16.75 -0.35
CA VAL A 331 19.85 -15.96 0.37
C VAL A 331 19.28 -14.58 0.61
N GLY A 332 19.34 -14.10 1.86
CA GLY A 332 18.94 -12.75 2.20
C GLY A 332 20.09 -11.77 1.96
N ILE A 333 19.76 -10.61 1.41
CA ILE A 333 20.68 -9.50 1.18
C ILE A 333 20.03 -8.24 1.75
N LEU A 334 20.82 -7.40 2.40
CA LEU A 334 20.41 -6.11 2.92
C LEU A 334 21.56 -5.13 2.68
N THR A 335 21.35 -4.11 1.86
CA THR A 335 22.36 -3.07 1.62
C THR A 335 21.96 -1.80 2.34
N TYR A 336 22.91 -1.19 3.04
CA TYR A 336 22.71 0.03 3.79
C TYR A 336 23.73 1.09 3.38
N PHE A 337 23.30 2.34 3.42
CA PHE A 337 24.15 3.49 3.16
C PHE A 337 24.74 4.00 4.47
N VAL A 338 26.05 3.80 4.67
CA VAL A 338 26.77 4.19 5.89
C VAL A 338 27.43 5.56 5.70
N ASN A 339 27.45 6.36 6.76
CA ASN A 339 27.97 7.72 6.76
C ASN A 339 29.50 7.76 6.66
N GLU A 340 30.19 6.84 7.34
CA GLU A 340 31.65 6.76 7.35
C GLU A 340 32.13 5.34 7.66
N ILE A 341 33.22 4.93 7.02
CA ILE A 341 34.04 3.77 7.40
C ILE A 341 35.42 4.31 7.82
N ARG A 342 35.87 3.98 9.02
CA ARG A 342 37.11 4.54 9.61
C ARG A 342 38.07 3.46 10.07
N HIS A 343 39.36 3.69 9.82
CA HIS A 343 40.49 2.94 10.38
C HIS A 343 41.56 3.92 10.86
N GLY A 344 41.77 3.98 12.18
CA GLY A 344 42.65 4.98 12.79
C GLY A 344 42.27 6.40 12.39
N ASP A 345 43.22 7.14 11.83
CA ASP A 345 43.03 8.53 11.38
C ASP A 345 42.43 8.64 9.96
N ARG A 346 42.32 7.53 9.22
CA ARG A 346 41.78 7.50 7.86
C ARG A 346 40.30 7.17 7.85
N ALA A 347 39.56 7.84 6.97
CA ALA A 347 38.12 7.65 6.82
C ALA A 347 37.68 7.73 5.37
N THR A 348 36.72 6.87 5.02
CA THR A 348 35.98 6.87 3.77
C THR A 348 34.54 7.28 4.06
N PRO A 349 34.07 8.40 3.52
CA PRO A 349 32.68 8.84 3.74
C PRO A 349 31.71 8.01 2.89
N TYR A 350 30.42 8.07 3.24
CA TYR A 350 29.27 7.73 2.39
C TYR A 350 29.45 6.51 1.49
N SER A 351 29.14 5.33 2.01
CA SER A 351 29.44 4.07 1.34
C SER A 351 28.29 3.08 1.41
N MET A 352 28.12 2.27 0.36
CA MET A 352 27.21 1.11 0.40
C MET A 352 27.91 -0.04 1.11
N VAL A 353 27.25 -0.63 2.11
CA VAL A 353 27.68 -1.85 2.81
C VAL A 353 26.58 -2.88 2.68
N THR A 354 26.93 -4.07 2.19
CA THR A 354 25.96 -5.16 1.98
C THR A 354 26.12 -6.23 3.05
N ALA A 355 25.05 -6.49 3.78
CA ALA A 355 24.92 -7.66 4.63
C ALA A 355 24.30 -8.81 3.83
N ALA A 356 25.01 -9.93 3.72
CA ALA A 356 24.55 -11.07 2.94
C ALA A 356 24.80 -12.40 3.65
N ALA A 357 24.04 -13.42 3.24
CA ALA A 357 24.28 -14.80 3.65
C ALA A 357 25.16 -15.52 2.61
N PRO A 358 25.77 -16.67 2.97
CA PRO A 358 26.46 -17.51 2.01
C PRO A 358 25.56 -17.92 0.83
N PRO A 359 26.10 -18.05 -0.39
CA PRO A 359 27.53 -18.05 -0.72
C PRO A 359 28.14 -16.67 -1.03
N LEU A 360 27.39 -15.57 -0.94
CA LEU A 360 27.91 -14.21 -1.20
C LEU A 360 28.96 -13.78 -0.15
N THR A 361 28.88 -14.37 1.04
CA THR A 361 29.89 -14.28 2.09
C THR A 361 30.40 -15.68 2.44
N PRO A 362 31.61 -15.81 3.03
CA PRO A 362 32.08 -17.07 3.60
C PRO A 362 31.08 -17.63 4.63
N TYR A 363 30.96 -18.97 4.68
CA TYR A 363 30.06 -19.67 5.60
C TYR A 363 30.43 -19.48 7.08
N ASP A 364 31.70 -19.16 7.35
CA ASP A 364 32.28 -18.96 8.68
C ASP A 364 32.44 -17.47 9.05
N LEU A 365 31.96 -16.54 8.22
CA LEU A 365 32.06 -15.10 8.49
C LEU A 365 31.28 -14.74 9.77
N ARG A 366 31.98 -14.21 10.78
CA ARG A 366 31.38 -13.88 12.08
C ARG A 366 30.60 -12.56 12.04
N GLU A 367 29.78 -12.32 13.06
CA GLU A 367 28.96 -11.08 13.17
C GLU A 367 29.77 -9.83 13.49
N ASP A 368 30.99 -10.00 13.98
CA ASP A 368 31.97 -8.96 14.28
C ASP A 368 33.07 -8.87 13.21
N GLU A 369 32.91 -9.56 12.08
CA GLU A 369 33.85 -9.56 10.96
C GLU A 369 33.30 -8.83 9.73
N ILE A 370 34.19 -8.24 8.95
CA ILE A 370 33.88 -7.51 7.71
C ILE A 370 34.85 -7.88 6.59
N LEU A 371 34.33 -7.93 5.37
CA LEU A 371 35.11 -8.05 4.14
C LEU A 371 35.19 -6.66 3.51
N LEU A 372 36.39 -6.19 3.21
CA LEU A 372 36.59 -4.90 2.52
C LEU A 372 36.90 -5.14 1.05
N THR A 373 36.54 -4.22 0.17
CA THR A 373 37.12 -4.21 -1.17
C THR A 373 38.58 -3.76 -1.13
N ASP A 374 39.37 -4.13 -2.14
CA ASP A 374 40.75 -3.64 -2.31
C ASP A 374 40.81 -2.11 -2.36
N TRP A 375 39.90 -1.46 -3.08
CA TRP A 375 39.78 0.00 -3.11
C TRP A 375 39.61 0.60 -1.70
N LEU A 376 38.71 0.03 -0.89
CA LEU A 376 38.45 0.54 0.46
C LEU A 376 39.63 0.25 1.41
N ALA A 377 40.23 -0.92 1.29
CA ALA A 377 41.40 -1.30 2.07
C ALA A 377 42.59 -0.38 1.77
N ASP A 378 42.82 -0.03 0.50
CA ASP A 378 43.87 0.90 0.07
C ASP A 378 43.61 2.32 0.59
N ASP A 379 42.36 2.80 0.49
CA ASP A 379 41.96 4.11 1.00
C ASP A 379 42.20 4.22 2.52
N LEU A 380 41.81 3.20 3.27
CA LEU A 380 41.94 3.14 4.72
C LEU A 380 43.32 2.67 5.21
N GLY A 381 44.17 2.14 4.32
CA GLY A 381 45.39 1.43 4.69
C GLY A 381 45.15 0.23 5.61
N ALA A 382 43.97 -0.41 5.51
CA ALA A 382 43.54 -1.51 6.38
C ALA A 382 43.97 -2.87 5.83
N ARG A 383 44.22 -3.83 6.72
CA ARG A 383 44.65 -5.20 6.41
C ARG A 383 43.81 -6.23 7.17
N PRO A 384 43.79 -7.50 6.73
CA PRO A 384 43.16 -8.56 7.50
C PRO A 384 43.71 -8.60 8.94
N GLY A 385 42.79 -8.57 9.92
CA GLY A 385 43.08 -8.52 11.34
C GLY A 385 42.87 -7.14 11.99
N ASP A 386 42.85 -6.07 11.20
CA ASP A 386 42.62 -4.70 11.70
C ASP A 386 41.17 -4.48 12.12
N GLU A 387 40.93 -3.47 12.96
CA GLU A 387 39.58 -3.03 13.32
C GLU A 387 39.15 -1.83 12.47
N VAL A 388 37.95 -1.89 11.91
CA VAL A 388 37.30 -0.75 11.25
C VAL A 388 35.99 -0.41 11.93
N ARG A 389 35.61 0.88 11.91
CA ARG A 389 34.36 1.36 12.50
C ARG A 389 33.44 1.92 11.42
N LEU A 390 32.20 1.45 11.40
CA LEU A 390 31.12 1.99 10.60
C LEU A 390 30.35 3.02 11.43
N ARG A 391 30.08 4.19 10.87
CA ARG A 391 29.10 5.17 11.38
C ARG A 391 27.92 5.23 10.42
N TYR A 392 26.70 5.20 10.95
CA TYR A 392 25.48 5.17 10.14
C TYR A 392 24.29 5.71 10.92
N TYR A 393 23.27 6.18 10.23
CA TYR A 393 22.03 6.62 10.85
C TYR A 393 21.11 5.43 11.17
N VAL A 394 20.34 5.55 12.25
CA VAL A 394 19.18 4.70 12.55
C VAL A 394 18.00 5.58 12.95
N LEU A 395 16.78 5.09 12.80
CA LEU A 395 15.59 5.85 13.20
C LEU A 395 15.40 5.80 14.71
N GLY A 396 15.42 6.97 15.35
CA GLY A 396 15.10 7.15 16.76
C GLY A 396 13.59 7.17 17.05
N PRO A 397 13.20 7.19 18.34
CA PRO A 397 11.80 7.11 18.79
C PRO A 397 10.87 8.21 18.25
N ASP A 398 11.42 9.37 17.87
CA ASP A 398 10.70 10.54 17.35
C ASP A 398 10.77 10.65 15.81
N ARG A 399 11.13 9.57 15.12
CA ARG A 399 11.43 9.55 13.69
C ARG A 399 12.60 10.46 13.27
N ARG A 400 13.47 10.85 14.20
CA ARG A 400 14.73 11.53 13.85
C ARG A 400 15.83 10.52 13.60
N LEU A 401 16.73 10.87 12.69
CA LEU A 401 17.93 10.10 12.42
C LEU A 401 18.92 10.30 13.58
N VAL A 402 19.35 9.19 14.19
CA VAL A 402 20.37 9.15 15.23
C VAL A 402 21.60 8.46 14.66
N GLU A 403 22.76 9.12 14.71
CA GLU A 403 24.00 8.48 14.29
C GLU A 403 24.45 7.47 15.35
N THR A 404 24.73 6.24 14.92
CA THR A 404 25.28 5.18 15.73
C THR A 404 26.51 4.58 15.04
N ASN A 405 27.21 3.67 15.71
CA ASN A 405 28.40 3.04 15.17
C ASN A 405 28.53 1.57 15.56
N ALA A 406 29.27 0.83 14.75
CA ALA A 406 29.63 -0.57 14.98
C ALA A 406 31.08 -0.81 14.55
N ALA A 407 31.81 -1.62 15.32
CA ALA A 407 33.18 -2.00 15.02
C ALA A 407 33.23 -3.43 14.47
N PHE A 408 34.14 -3.66 13.53
CA PHE A 408 34.34 -4.94 12.87
C PHE A 408 35.83 -5.23 12.67
N ARG A 409 36.21 -6.50 12.78
CA ARG A 409 37.53 -6.98 12.41
C ARG A 409 37.57 -7.33 10.92
N VAL A 410 38.56 -6.83 10.19
CA VAL A 410 38.74 -7.15 8.76
C VAL A 410 39.12 -8.63 8.62
N ARG A 411 38.24 -9.42 8.01
CA ARG A 411 38.47 -10.85 7.78
C ARG A 411 39.31 -11.10 6.52
N ALA A 412 38.97 -10.43 5.44
CA ALA A 412 39.66 -10.52 4.16
C ALA A 412 39.41 -9.27 3.30
N ILE A 413 40.26 -9.11 2.28
CA ILE A 413 40.13 -8.08 1.25
C ILE A 413 39.70 -8.78 -0.04
N LEU A 414 38.65 -8.26 -0.67
CA LEU A 414 38.08 -8.75 -1.91
C LEU A 414 38.55 -7.87 -3.08
N PRO A 415 39.01 -8.44 -4.20
CA PRO A 415 39.28 -7.64 -5.38
C PRO A 415 37.98 -7.02 -5.92
N MET A 416 38.02 -5.79 -6.46
CA MET A 416 36.83 -5.18 -7.10
C MET A 416 36.23 -6.03 -8.23
N THR A 417 36.98 -7.00 -8.77
CA THR A 417 36.52 -7.96 -9.79
C THR A 417 35.81 -9.19 -9.24
N ALA A 418 35.64 -9.30 -7.92
CA ALA A 418 34.96 -10.44 -7.30
C ALA A 418 33.49 -10.53 -7.76
N PRO A 419 32.99 -11.71 -8.16
CA PRO A 419 31.63 -11.85 -8.74
C PRO A 419 30.50 -11.52 -7.76
N GLN A 420 30.79 -11.53 -6.46
CA GLN A 420 29.84 -11.17 -5.40
C GLN A 420 29.77 -9.66 -5.10
N LEU A 421 30.60 -8.84 -5.76
CA LEU A 421 30.53 -7.38 -5.75
C LEU A 421 29.72 -6.90 -6.95
N ASP A 422 28.40 -6.97 -6.84
CA ASP A 422 27.48 -6.51 -7.88
C ASP A 422 26.98 -5.08 -7.56
N ARG A 423 27.06 -4.20 -8.56
CA ARG A 423 26.52 -2.83 -8.52
C ARG A 423 25.03 -2.80 -8.17
N GLN A 424 24.29 -3.83 -8.54
CA GLN A 424 22.85 -3.93 -8.34
C GLN A 424 22.43 -4.33 -6.93
N LEU A 425 23.41 -4.63 -6.06
CA LEU A 425 23.18 -4.79 -4.61
C LEU A 425 22.72 -3.48 -3.97
N MET A 426 22.99 -2.33 -4.59
CA MET A 426 22.31 -1.09 -4.25
C MET A 426 20.87 -1.15 -4.76
N PRO A 427 19.85 -1.02 -3.90
CA PRO A 427 18.46 -0.92 -4.34
C PRO A 427 18.26 0.35 -5.16
N ASP A 428 17.15 0.43 -5.90
CA ASP A 428 16.77 1.65 -6.60
C ASP A 428 16.34 2.71 -5.58
N PHE A 429 17.31 3.43 -5.02
CA PHE A 429 17.09 4.44 -3.99
C PHE A 429 16.79 5.79 -4.66
N PRO A 430 15.59 6.36 -4.46
CA PRO A 430 15.21 7.63 -5.06
C PRO A 430 16.22 8.74 -4.76
N GLY A 431 16.56 9.53 -5.78
CA GLY A 431 17.53 10.63 -5.67
C GLY A 431 19.00 10.22 -5.61
N MET A 432 19.32 8.91 -5.60
CA MET A 432 20.70 8.40 -5.65
C MET A 432 21.01 7.64 -6.93
N THR A 433 20.15 6.71 -7.34
CA THR A 433 20.42 5.82 -8.48
C THR A 433 20.61 6.58 -9.80
N GLU A 434 19.82 7.64 -10.00
CA GLU A 434 19.82 8.49 -11.21
C GLU A 434 20.92 9.57 -11.19
N ALA A 435 21.56 9.80 -10.04
CA ALA A 435 22.52 10.90 -9.90
C ALA A 435 23.77 10.67 -10.75
N ALA A 436 24.16 11.70 -11.51
CA ALA A 436 25.39 11.68 -12.28
C ALA A 436 26.60 11.66 -11.34
N ASN A 437 26.58 12.52 -10.31
CA ASN A 437 27.68 12.71 -9.38
C ASN A 437 27.26 12.48 -7.92
N CYS A 438 28.22 12.20 -7.04
CA CYS A 438 28.00 12.06 -5.59
C CYS A 438 27.43 13.33 -4.95
N ARG A 439 27.79 14.49 -5.50
CA ARG A 439 27.33 15.80 -5.02
C ARG A 439 25.86 16.09 -5.34
N ASP A 440 25.28 15.36 -6.29
CA ASP A 440 23.90 15.50 -6.73
C ASP A 440 22.95 14.51 -6.02
N TRP A 441 23.46 13.78 -5.01
CA TRP A 441 22.64 12.85 -4.23
C TRP A 441 21.59 13.59 -3.41
N ASP A 442 20.32 13.39 -3.75
CA ASP A 442 19.16 13.91 -3.02
C ASP A 442 18.40 12.78 -2.33
N THR A 443 19.02 12.24 -1.28
CA THR A 443 18.53 11.04 -0.59
C THR A 443 17.64 11.36 0.62
N GLY A 444 17.38 12.65 0.90
CA GLY A 444 16.78 13.12 2.14
C GLY A 444 17.61 12.85 3.41
N LEU A 445 18.80 12.26 3.28
CA LEU A 445 19.76 12.08 4.37
C LEU A 445 20.64 13.32 4.51
N PRO A 446 21.09 13.66 5.73
CA PRO A 446 22.07 14.73 5.93
C PRO A 446 23.44 14.26 5.41
N ILE A 447 23.73 14.62 4.16
CA ILE A 447 25.00 14.37 3.49
C ILE A 447 25.87 15.63 3.56
N ASP A 448 27.06 15.49 4.12
CA ASP A 448 28.11 16.50 4.10
C ASP A 448 28.88 16.38 2.78
N VAL A 449 28.43 17.16 1.79
CA VAL A 449 29.02 17.20 0.46
C VAL A 449 30.50 17.64 0.50
N ALA A 450 30.92 18.39 1.53
CA ALA A 450 32.30 18.81 1.68
C ALA A 450 33.23 17.67 2.11
N ALA A 451 32.69 16.61 2.72
CA ALA A 451 33.45 15.41 3.06
C ALA A 451 33.75 14.51 1.85
N ILE A 452 33.00 14.66 0.74
CA ILE A 452 33.14 13.85 -0.47
C ILE A 452 34.40 14.29 -1.24
N ARG A 453 35.35 13.36 -1.39
CA ARG A 453 36.66 13.60 -2.01
C ARG A 453 36.60 13.26 -3.51
N ASP A 454 37.52 13.78 -4.31
CA ASP A 454 37.55 13.52 -5.76
C ASP A 454 37.64 12.02 -6.12
N LYS A 455 38.37 11.24 -5.31
CA LYS A 455 38.43 9.77 -5.49
C LYS A 455 37.12 9.05 -5.17
N ASP A 456 36.26 9.61 -4.32
CA ASP A 456 34.93 9.06 -4.05
C ASP A 456 34.01 9.30 -5.25
N GLU A 457 34.17 10.44 -5.94
CA GLU A 457 33.51 10.71 -7.22
C GLU A 457 34.01 9.76 -8.32
N GLU A 458 35.32 9.56 -8.43
CA GLU A 458 35.90 8.58 -9.37
C GLU A 458 35.38 7.15 -9.11
N TYR A 459 35.23 6.78 -7.83
CA TYR A 459 34.61 5.51 -7.47
C TYR A 459 33.16 5.45 -7.96
N TRP A 460 32.37 6.50 -7.77
CA TRP A 460 31.00 6.55 -8.25
C TRP A 460 30.93 6.46 -9.76
N ASP A 461 31.74 7.21 -10.50
CA ASP A 461 31.76 7.15 -11.97
C ASP A 461 32.03 5.73 -12.49
N ARG A 462 32.98 5.03 -11.85
CA ARG A 462 33.43 3.71 -12.31
C ARG A 462 32.57 2.55 -11.80
N TYR A 463 32.21 2.58 -10.52
CA TYR A 463 31.59 1.44 -9.80
C TYR A 463 30.19 1.75 -9.27
N ARG A 464 29.79 3.02 -9.24
CA ARG A 464 28.47 3.50 -8.81
C ARG A 464 28.11 2.92 -7.43
N GLY A 465 26.92 2.34 -7.29
CA GLY A 465 26.42 1.78 -6.04
C GLY A 465 27.06 0.47 -5.56
N THR A 466 28.13 -0.01 -6.20
CA THR A 466 28.81 -1.25 -5.74
C THR A 466 29.21 -1.13 -4.27
N PRO A 467 28.93 -2.15 -3.42
CA PRO A 467 29.28 -2.07 -2.01
C PRO A 467 30.80 -2.05 -1.83
N LYS A 468 31.27 -1.17 -0.92
CA LYS A 468 32.69 -1.09 -0.54
C LYS A 468 33.05 -2.10 0.56
N ALA A 469 32.07 -2.68 1.23
CA ALA A 469 32.28 -3.71 2.23
C ALA A 469 31.09 -4.67 2.33
N LEU A 470 31.36 -5.91 2.78
CA LEU A 470 30.34 -6.91 3.10
C LEU A 470 30.43 -7.35 4.56
N ILE A 471 29.29 -7.54 5.20
CA ILE A 471 29.15 -8.14 6.52
C ILE A 471 28.20 -9.34 6.47
N SER A 472 28.14 -10.13 7.54
CA SER A 472 27.14 -11.22 7.62
C SER A 472 25.72 -10.66 7.67
N LEU A 473 24.76 -11.38 7.09
CA LEU A 473 23.33 -11.01 7.14
C LEU A 473 22.82 -10.85 8.58
N ALA A 474 23.33 -11.67 9.50
CA ALA A 474 22.99 -11.58 10.92
C ALA A 474 23.44 -10.25 11.53
N ALA A 475 24.67 -9.81 11.23
CA ALA A 475 25.16 -8.50 11.65
C ALA A 475 24.31 -7.37 11.06
N GLY A 476 24.04 -7.38 9.75
CA GLY A 476 23.22 -6.35 9.12
C GLY A 476 21.82 -6.23 9.72
N ARG A 477 21.15 -7.37 9.98
CA ARG A 477 19.85 -7.38 10.66
C ARG A 477 19.93 -6.83 12.08
N ARG A 478 20.98 -7.14 12.84
CA ARG A 478 21.18 -6.60 14.18
C ARG A 478 21.40 -5.08 14.16
N LEU A 479 22.05 -4.55 13.13
CA LEU A 479 22.40 -3.14 13.04
C LEU A 479 21.31 -2.24 12.43
N TRP A 480 20.54 -2.76 11.47
CA TRP A 480 19.70 -1.94 10.59
C TRP A 480 18.22 -2.34 10.51
N ALA A 481 17.80 -3.45 11.16
CA ALA A 481 16.41 -3.92 11.12
C ALA A 481 15.44 -3.06 11.94
#